data_AF-A0A944ABR9-F1
#
_entry.id   AF-A0A944ABR9-F1
#
_cell.length_a   1.000
_cell.length_b   1.000
_cell.length_c   1.000
_cell.angle_alpha   90.00
_cell.angle_beta   90.00
_cell.angle_gamma   90.00
#
_symmetry.space_group_name_H-M   'P 1'
#
loop_
_entity.id
_entity.type
_entity.pdbx_description
1 polymer ?
#
loop_
_entity_poly.entity_id
_entity_poly.type
_entity_poly.pdbx_seq_one_letter_code
_entity_poly.pdbx_strand_id
1 'polypeptide(L)'
;MRKVLVLIMSTVLMVSLTGCEIGEGVEVDWAPVSIFLRVVDSEGTDLLNPENPNNVIDGTSITFKGNTYNASRQWYETGNPFEMPATKAIFAPLYGLFLVNGEMFSNHSETAGFSLFFGEIDGAIDMDEDLVVTLSNGMTGTIHYHCSNHNERKLRCDRSWKFNGAKHEGNIFTFVVSK
;
A
#
# COMPACT_ATOMS: atom_id res chain seq x y z
N MET A 1 -11.84 -34.58 52.78
CA MET A 1 -11.53 -33.17 52.43
C MET A 1 -10.49 -33.04 51.30
N ARG A 2 -9.30 -33.65 51.40
CA ARG A 2 -8.24 -33.55 50.37
C ARG A 2 -8.67 -34.00 48.95
N LYS A 3 -9.52 -35.03 48.83
CA LYS A 3 -10.06 -35.51 47.54
C LYS A 3 -11.11 -34.59 46.90
N VAL A 4 -11.86 -33.83 47.71
CA VAL A 4 -12.88 -32.88 47.23
C VAL A 4 -12.21 -31.60 46.72
N LEU A 5 -11.14 -31.16 47.39
CA LEU A 5 -10.34 -30.01 46.97
C LEU A 5 -9.68 -30.23 45.60
N VAL A 6 -9.13 -31.42 45.35
CA VAL A 6 -8.53 -31.78 44.05
C VAL A 6 -9.57 -31.83 42.93
N LEU A 7 -10.78 -32.31 43.23
CA LEU A 7 -11.86 -32.36 42.24
C LEU A 7 -12.30 -30.96 41.80
N ILE A 8 -12.47 -30.04 42.76
CA ILE A 8 -12.86 -28.63 42.52
C ILE A 8 -11.75 -27.90 41.74
N MET A 9 -10.48 -28.12 42.09
CA MET A 9 -9.36 -27.49 41.39
C MET A 9 -9.24 -27.97 39.94
N SER A 10 -9.50 -29.26 39.65
CA SER A 10 -9.56 -29.77 38.29
C SER A 10 -10.77 -29.26 37.50
N THR A 11 -11.91 -29.00 38.14
CA THR A 11 -13.08 -28.44 37.43
C THR A 11 -12.87 -26.98 37.07
N VAL A 12 -12.25 -26.19 37.94
CA VAL A 12 -11.90 -24.78 37.66
C VAL A 12 -10.89 -24.68 36.53
N LEU A 13 -9.89 -25.58 36.47
CA LEU A 13 -8.90 -25.61 35.38
C LEU A 13 -9.51 -25.94 34.01
N MET A 14 -10.54 -26.79 33.95
CA MET A 14 -11.21 -27.13 32.69
C MET A 14 -12.14 -26.02 32.19
N VAL A 15 -12.78 -25.26 33.07
CA VAL A 15 -13.64 -24.12 32.66
C VAL A 15 -12.79 -22.96 32.13
N SER A 16 -11.57 -22.75 32.66
CA SER A 16 -10.64 -21.72 32.17
C SER A 16 -10.03 -21.98 30.78
N LEU A 17 -10.22 -23.18 30.22
CA LEU A 17 -9.71 -23.54 28.87
C LEU A 17 -10.77 -23.40 27.76
N THR A 18 -11.99 -22.95 28.08
CA THR A 18 -13.07 -22.74 27.09
C THR A 18 -13.11 -21.32 26.53
N GLY A 19 -12.16 -20.46 26.90
CA GLY A 19 -11.94 -19.15 26.28
C GLY A 19 -11.29 -19.24 24.90
N CYS A 20 -11.75 -20.15 24.04
CA CYS A 20 -11.49 -20.05 22.62
C CYS A 20 -12.63 -19.20 22.06
N GLU A 21 -12.48 -17.88 22.16
CA GLU A 21 -13.23 -16.99 21.25
C GLU A 21 -12.70 -17.30 19.87
N ILE A 22 -13.38 -18.21 19.15
CA ILE A 22 -13.27 -18.31 17.71
C ILE A 22 -13.95 -17.05 17.19
N GLY A 23 -13.23 -15.93 17.27
CA GLY A 23 -13.55 -14.73 16.53
C GLY A 23 -13.35 -15.04 15.07
N GLU A 24 -14.38 -15.60 14.44
CA GLU A 24 -14.59 -15.56 13.00
C GLU A 24 -15.07 -14.15 12.65
N GLY A 25 -14.17 -13.19 12.84
CA GLY A 25 -14.36 -11.80 12.48
C GLY A 25 -13.12 -11.37 11.73
N VAL A 26 -13.32 -10.86 10.53
CA VAL A 26 -12.30 -10.02 9.92
C VAL A 26 -12.20 -8.75 10.75
N GLU A 27 -10.97 -8.36 11.09
CA GLU A 27 -10.71 -7.05 11.65
C GLU A 27 -10.56 -6.06 10.48
N VAL A 28 -11.51 -5.13 10.40
CA VAL A 28 -11.42 -3.98 9.48
C VAL A 28 -10.74 -2.86 10.23
N ASP A 29 -9.43 -2.78 10.06
CA ASP A 29 -8.64 -1.62 10.47
C ASP A 29 -8.71 -0.54 9.37
N TRP A 30 -8.15 0.63 9.63
CA TRP A 30 -8.01 1.70 8.65
C TRP A 30 -7.40 1.20 7.34
N ALA A 31 -8.06 1.52 6.22
CA ALA A 31 -7.54 1.12 4.91
C ALA A 31 -6.20 1.85 4.63
N PRO A 32 -5.14 1.12 4.25
CA PRO A 32 -3.86 1.70 3.91
C PRO A 32 -4.03 2.64 2.72
N VAL A 33 -3.16 3.63 2.65
CA VAL A 33 -3.16 4.59 1.55
C VAL A 33 -2.13 4.11 0.54
N SER A 34 -2.62 3.82 -0.67
CA SER A 34 -1.77 3.46 -1.78
C SER A 34 -1.66 4.59 -2.78
N ILE A 35 -0.51 4.67 -3.44
CA ILE A 35 -0.26 5.56 -4.58
C ILE A 35 0.10 4.70 -5.78
N PHE A 36 -0.40 5.07 -6.95
CA PHE A 36 0.02 4.49 -8.22
C PHE A 36 0.74 5.55 -9.04
N LEU A 37 1.94 5.23 -9.50
CA LEU A 37 2.71 6.06 -10.42
C LEU A 37 2.64 5.45 -11.81
N ARG A 38 2.21 6.25 -12.77
CA ARG A 38 2.35 5.99 -14.20
C ARG A 38 3.48 6.85 -14.75
N VAL A 39 4.27 6.27 -15.64
CA VAL A 39 5.32 7.02 -16.34
C VAL A 39 5.15 6.77 -17.82
N VAL A 40 4.92 7.85 -18.56
CA VAL A 40 4.76 7.82 -20.02
C VAL A 40 5.70 8.81 -20.67
N ASP A 41 6.05 8.59 -21.93
CA ASP A 41 6.73 9.61 -22.73
C ASP A 41 5.73 10.66 -23.27
N SER A 42 6.24 11.66 -24.00
CA SER A 42 5.42 12.69 -24.64
C SER A 42 4.44 12.17 -25.71
N GLU A 43 4.64 10.95 -26.20
CA GLU A 43 3.78 10.29 -27.20
C GLU A 43 2.73 9.38 -26.53
N GLY A 44 2.79 9.22 -25.20
CA GLY A 44 1.92 8.36 -24.40
C GLY A 44 2.40 6.92 -24.28
N THR A 45 3.63 6.61 -24.69
CA THR A 45 4.23 5.27 -24.55
C THR A 45 4.48 4.95 -23.08
N ASP A 46 4.03 3.79 -22.62
CA ASP A 46 4.27 3.30 -21.27
C ASP A 46 5.77 3.01 -21.05
N LEU A 47 6.41 3.79 -20.16
CA LEU A 47 7.81 3.66 -19.79
C LEU A 47 8.01 2.72 -18.57
N LEU A 48 6.93 2.18 -18.01
CA LEU A 48 6.96 1.14 -16.99
C LEU A 48 6.68 -0.25 -17.57
N ASN A 49 6.41 -0.36 -18.87
CA ASN A 49 6.32 -1.65 -19.54
C ASN A 49 7.70 -2.34 -19.57
N PRO A 50 7.87 -3.54 -18.96
CA PRO A 50 9.14 -4.27 -18.95
C PRO A 50 9.69 -4.61 -20.33
N GLU A 51 8.81 -4.77 -21.32
CA GLU A 51 9.17 -5.08 -22.71
C GLU A 51 9.65 -3.84 -23.48
N ASN A 52 9.47 -2.64 -22.93
CA ASN A 52 9.99 -1.42 -23.52
C ASN A 52 11.51 -1.34 -23.25
N PRO A 53 12.38 -1.30 -24.28
CA PRO A 53 13.84 -1.22 -24.08
C PRO A 53 14.28 0.09 -23.41
N ASN A 54 13.44 1.13 -23.43
CA ASN A 54 13.66 2.42 -22.78
C ASN A 54 12.88 2.54 -21.47
N ASN A 55 12.47 1.43 -20.86
CA ASN A 55 11.77 1.48 -19.57
C ASN A 55 12.63 2.16 -18.50
N VAL A 56 11.96 2.81 -17.55
CA VAL A 56 12.61 3.58 -16.47
C VAL A 56 12.51 2.90 -15.11
N ILE A 57 12.07 1.64 -15.07
CA ILE A 57 11.78 0.93 -13.82
C ILE A 57 13.04 0.90 -12.95
N ASP A 58 14.16 0.42 -13.51
CA ASP A 58 15.41 0.30 -12.77
C ASP A 58 16.02 1.69 -12.57
N GLY A 59 16.17 2.09 -11.31
CA GLY A 59 16.63 3.42 -10.92
C GLY A 59 15.50 4.41 -10.59
N THR A 60 14.23 4.03 -10.80
CA THR A 60 13.12 4.80 -10.21
C THR A 60 13.02 4.52 -8.71
N SER A 61 12.78 5.58 -7.94
CA SER A 61 12.63 5.51 -6.49
C SER A 61 11.64 6.55 -5.97
N ILE A 62 11.16 6.34 -4.75
CA ILE A 62 10.38 7.31 -4.00
C ILE A 62 11.03 7.51 -2.63
N THR A 63 11.23 8.77 -2.24
CA THR A 63 11.67 9.13 -0.89
C THR A 63 10.46 9.60 -0.09
N PHE A 64 10.25 8.98 1.06
CA PHE A 64 9.15 9.27 1.98
C PHE A 64 9.66 9.20 3.43
N LYS A 65 9.42 10.26 4.21
CA LYS A 65 9.86 10.37 5.61
C LYS A 65 11.35 10.03 5.84
N GLY A 66 12.21 10.45 4.90
CA GLY A 66 13.65 10.23 4.94
C GLY A 66 14.12 8.84 4.48
N ASN A 67 13.20 7.93 4.17
CA ASN A 67 13.52 6.61 3.62
C ASN A 67 13.37 6.61 2.10
N THR A 68 14.26 5.92 1.40
CA THR A 68 14.20 5.74 -0.05
C THR A 68 13.81 4.32 -0.39
N TYR A 69 12.78 4.19 -1.22
CA TYR A 69 12.24 2.93 -1.69
C TYR A 69 12.49 2.83 -3.19
N ASN A 70 13.32 1.88 -3.59
CA ASN A 70 13.63 1.61 -5.00
C ASN A 70 12.52 0.76 -5.62
N ALA A 71 12.22 1.03 -6.89
CA ALA A 71 11.25 0.24 -7.64
C ALA A 71 11.72 -1.21 -7.76
N SER A 72 10.81 -2.13 -7.52
CA SER A 72 11.05 -3.57 -7.60
C SER A 72 10.11 -4.24 -8.59
N ARG A 73 10.66 -5.12 -9.44
CA ARG A 73 9.90 -5.94 -10.38
C ARG A 73 9.34 -7.23 -9.75
N GLN A 74 9.70 -7.51 -8.50
CA GLN A 74 9.48 -8.80 -7.85
C GLN A 74 8.05 -9.31 -8.00
N TRP A 75 7.04 -8.47 -7.75
CA TRP A 75 5.64 -8.89 -7.81
C TRP A 75 5.16 -9.18 -9.22
N TYR A 76 5.64 -8.41 -10.18
CA TYR A 76 5.38 -8.66 -11.58
C TYR A 76 5.99 -9.99 -12.02
N GLU A 77 7.24 -10.26 -11.64
CA GLU A 77 7.98 -11.45 -12.05
C GLU A 77 7.49 -12.74 -11.36
N THR A 78 7.09 -12.66 -10.10
CA THR A 78 6.57 -13.83 -9.36
C THR A 78 5.09 -14.09 -9.64
N GLY A 79 4.39 -13.14 -10.27
CA GLY A 79 2.94 -13.21 -10.49
C GLY A 79 2.12 -13.28 -9.20
N ASN A 80 2.75 -13.05 -8.05
CA ASN A 80 2.12 -13.19 -6.75
C ASN A 80 2.45 -11.98 -5.87
N PRO A 81 1.64 -10.91 -5.95
CA PRO A 81 1.75 -9.80 -5.00
C PRO A 81 1.34 -10.19 -3.57
N PHE A 82 0.89 -11.45 -3.36
CA PHE A 82 0.25 -11.94 -2.13
C PHE A 82 0.90 -13.20 -1.53
N GLU A 83 2.21 -13.43 -1.68
CA GLU A 83 2.94 -14.25 -0.67
C GLU A 83 3.02 -13.52 0.70
N MET A 84 1.97 -12.78 1.05
CA MET A 84 1.79 -12.21 2.37
C MET A 84 1.41 -13.34 3.32
N PRO A 85 2.00 -13.40 4.53
CA PRO A 85 1.50 -14.29 5.55
C PRO A 85 0.00 -14.05 5.76
N ALA A 86 -0.79 -15.12 5.80
CA ALA A 86 -2.23 -15.03 6.02
C ALA A 86 -2.50 -14.27 7.34
N THR A 87 -3.13 -13.11 7.23
CA THR A 87 -3.51 -12.25 8.35
C THR A 87 -5.03 -12.15 8.46
N LYS A 88 -5.53 -11.94 9.68
CA LYS A 88 -6.95 -11.66 9.93
C LYS A 88 -7.36 -10.23 9.55
N ALA A 89 -6.38 -9.35 9.30
CA ALA A 89 -6.62 -7.98 8.85
C ALA A 89 -6.93 -7.95 7.34
N ILE A 90 -8.08 -7.38 6.97
CA ILE A 90 -8.32 -7.02 5.57
C ILE A 90 -7.58 -5.71 5.27
N PHE A 91 -6.97 -5.62 4.07
CA PHE A 91 -6.13 -4.50 3.61
C PHE A 91 -4.81 -4.34 4.36
N ALA A 92 -4.07 -5.43 4.60
CA ALA A 92 -2.70 -5.31 5.08
C ALA A 92 -1.87 -4.36 4.18
N PRO A 93 -1.09 -3.43 4.76
CA PRO A 93 -0.27 -2.53 3.96
C PRO A 93 0.74 -3.30 3.14
N LEU A 94 0.98 -2.77 1.95
CA LEU A 94 1.88 -3.32 0.96
C LEU A 94 3.13 -2.44 0.95
N TYR A 95 4.12 -2.82 1.74
CA TYR A 95 5.29 -2.00 2.03
C TYR A 95 6.32 -2.03 0.91
N GLY A 96 6.56 -0.88 0.28
CA GLY A 96 7.59 -0.68 -0.74
C GLY A 96 7.05 -0.04 -2.01
N LEU A 97 7.91 -0.03 -3.05
CA LEU A 97 7.61 0.48 -4.38
C LEU A 97 7.72 -0.68 -5.39
N PHE A 98 6.58 -1.16 -5.92
CA PHE A 98 6.55 -2.35 -6.78
C PHE A 98 5.92 -2.09 -8.13
N LEU A 99 6.50 -2.67 -9.17
CA LEU A 99 5.89 -2.76 -10.47
C LEU A 99 4.69 -3.70 -10.43
N VAL A 100 3.58 -3.21 -10.96
CA VAL A 100 2.32 -3.94 -11.10
C VAL A 100 1.75 -3.69 -12.48
N ASN A 101 0.93 -4.62 -12.97
CA ASN A 101 0.09 -4.39 -14.14
C ASN A 101 -1.38 -4.18 -13.72
N GLY A 102 -2.17 -3.52 -14.55
CA GLY A 102 -3.60 -3.27 -14.28
C GLY A 102 -4.43 -4.55 -14.07
N GLU A 103 -3.97 -5.69 -14.58
CA GLU A 103 -4.65 -6.99 -14.42
C GLU A 103 -4.49 -7.57 -12.99
N MET A 104 -3.42 -7.22 -12.27
CA MET A 104 -3.17 -7.65 -10.89
C MET A 104 -4.16 -7.06 -9.89
N PHE A 105 -4.79 -5.93 -10.21
CA PHE A 105 -5.82 -5.29 -9.39
C PHE A 105 -7.11 -5.23 -10.19
N SER A 106 -7.80 -6.36 -10.23
CA SER A 106 -8.89 -6.76 -11.13
C SER A 106 -10.13 -5.84 -11.25
N ASN A 107 -10.09 -4.56 -10.87
CA ASN A 107 -11.22 -3.63 -11.01
C ASN A 107 -10.84 -2.14 -11.17
N HIS A 108 -9.59 -1.76 -11.43
CA HIS A 108 -9.25 -0.36 -11.72
C HIS A 108 -8.99 -0.14 -13.21
N SER A 109 -10.03 0.24 -13.98
CA SER A 109 -9.85 0.71 -15.36
C SER A 109 -8.87 1.89 -15.48
N GLU A 110 -8.67 2.62 -14.38
CA GLU A 110 -7.76 3.75 -14.26
C GLU A 110 -6.28 3.34 -14.10
N THR A 111 -5.98 2.06 -13.84
CA THR A 111 -4.61 1.50 -13.79
C THR A 111 -4.26 0.64 -15.00
N ALA A 112 -5.02 0.72 -16.10
CA ALA A 112 -4.70 0.02 -17.36
C ALA A 112 -3.21 0.21 -17.78
N GLY A 113 -2.50 -0.87 -18.06
CA GLY A 113 -1.05 -0.82 -18.32
C GLY A 113 -0.20 -1.02 -17.07
N PHE A 114 1.05 -0.55 -17.08
CA PHE A 114 1.99 -0.74 -15.99
C PHE A 114 1.99 0.47 -15.05
N SER A 115 2.20 0.21 -13.76
CA SER A 115 2.28 1.26 -12.74
C SER A 115 3.24 0.83 -11.62
N LEU A 116 3.83 1.80 -10.93
CA LEU A 116 4.50 1.54 -9.66
C LEU A 116 3.52 1.79 -8.53
N PHE A 117 3.25 0.75 -7.74
CA PHE A 117 2.46 0.81 -6.53
C PHE A 117 3.37 1.19 -5.34
N PHE A 118 2.93 2.14 -4.53
CA PHE A 118 3.56 2.51 -3.27
C PHE A 118 2.57 2.42 -2.10
N GLY A 119 2.91 1.70 -1.03
CA GLY A 119 1.98 1.41 0.07
C GLY A 119 2.55 1.57 1.48
N GLU A 120 3.48 2.51 1.68
CA GLU A 120 4.05 2.84 3.00
C GLU A 120 3.22 3.87 3.81
N ILE A 121 2.16 4.42 3.22
CA ILE A 121 1.37 5.47 3.87
C ILE A 121 0.36 4.82 4.80
N ASP A 122 0.58 5.00 6.10
CA ASP A 122 -0.37 4.62 7.13
C ASP A 122 -1.62 5.52 7.04
N GLY A 123 -2.75 4.89 6.70
CA GLY A 123 -4.02 5.57 6.52
C GLY A 123 -4.75 5.89 7.82
N ALA A 124 -4.22 5.50 8.99
CA ALA A 124 -4.80 5.69 10.32
C ALA A 124 -4.30 6.95 11.04
N ILE A 125 -3.30 7.63 10.50
CA ILE A 125 -2.65 8.79 11.15
C ILE A 125 -2.81 10.06 10.33
N ASP A 126 -3.09 11.18 11.03
CA ASP A 126 -3.03 12.51 10.41
C ASP A 126 -1.63 12.72 9.84
N MET A 127 -1.56 13.21 8.59
CA MET A 127 -0.31 13.30 7.85
C MET A 127 -0.33 14.50 6.92
N ASP A 128 0.82 15.17 6.83
CA ASP A 128 1.07 16.28 5.91
C ASP A 128 2.51 16.14 5.42
N GLU A 129 2.72 15.35 4.37
CA GLU A 129 4.04 14.86 3.98
C GLU A 129 4.25 14.93 2.47
N ASP A 130 5.49 15.18 2.08
CA ASP A 130 5.94 15.12 0.70
C ASP A 130 6.55 13.76 0.39
N LEU A 131 6.16 13.22 -0.76
CA LEU A 131 6.79 12.09 -1.40
C LEU A 131 7.55 12.60 -2.63
N VAL A 132 8.85 12.36 -2.66
CA VAL A 132 9.71 12.77 -3.77
C VAL A 132 9.97 11.56 -4.65
N VAL A 133 9.39 11.56 -5.85
CA VAL A 133 9.66 10.54 -6.87
C VAL A 133 10.88 10.99 -7.67
N THR A 134 11.84 10.08 -7.85
CA THR A 134 13.00 10.27 -8.74
C THR A 134 12.99 9.16 -9.77
N LEU A 135 12.89 9.52 -11.05
CA LEU A 135 12.96 8.59 -12.17
C LEU A 135 14.41 8.26 -12.51
N SER A 136 14.64 7.15 -13.23
CA SER A 136 15.99 6.69 -13.61
C SER A 136 16.79 7.71 -14.44
N ASN A 137 16.12 8.60 -15.17
CA ASN A 137 16.72 9.69 -15.92
C ASN A 137 17.06 10.94 -15.08
N GLY A 138 16.83 10.89 -13.75
CA GLY A 138 17.06 12.01 -12.83
C GLY A 138 15.92 13.03 -12.76
N MET A 139 14.86 12.86 -13.55
CA MET A 139 13.66 13.69 -13.43
C MET A 139 12.99 13.43 -12.08
N THR A 140 12.51 14.49 -11.44
CA THR A 140 11.86 14.41 -10.13
C THR A 140 10.45 14.97 -10.18
N GLY A 141 9.61 14.52 -9.25
CA GLY A 141 8.32 15.14 -8.98
C GLY A 141 7.92 14.92 -7.54
N THR A 142 7.12 15.85 -7.02
CA THR A 142 6.68 15.85 -5.63
C THR A 142 5.19 15.59 -5.59
N ILE A 143 4.82 14.54 -4.87
CA ILE A 143 3.43 14.27 -4.48
C ILE A 143 3.29 14.72 -3.04
N HIS A 144 2.45 15.71 -2.80
CA HIS A 144 2.11 16.13 -1.45
C HIS A 144 0.84 15.41 -1.01
N TYR A 145 0.92 14.66 0.07
CA TYR A 145 -0.20 13.96 0.69
C TYR A 145 -0.61 14.67 1.96
N HIS A 146 -1.89 15.02 2.05
CA HIS A 146 -2.50 15.57 3.24
C HIS A 146 -3.70 14.72 3.66
N CYS A 147 -3.78 14.41 4.94
CA CYS A 147 -4.89 13.69 5.57
C CYS A 147 -5.08 14.25 6.97
N SER A 148 -6.30 14.71 7.25
CA SER A 148 -6.69 15.28 8.54
C SER A 148 -8.07 14.81 8.97
N ASN A 149 -8.43 15.09 10.22
CA ASN A 149 -9.75 14.81 10.79
C ASN A 149 -10.11 13.30 10.81
N HIS A 150 -9.19 12.45 11.28
CA HIS A 150 -9.48 11.03 11.46
C HIS A 150 -10.74 10.82 12.32
N ASN A 151 -11.67 10.04 11.79
CA ASN A 151 -12.89 9.66 12.48
C ASN A 151 -12.95 8.15 12.68
N GLU A 152 -12.74 7.72 13.92
CA GLU A 152 -12.79 6.31 14.32
C GLU A 152 -14.11 5.61 13.98
N ARG A 153 -15.21 6.36 13.81
CA ARG A 153 -16.52 5.80 13.42
C ARG A 153 -16.70 5.65 11.91
N LYS A 154 -15.88 6.32 11.10
CA LYS A 154 -16.02 6.35 9.64
C LYS A 154 -14.83 5.74 8.89
N LEU A 155 -13.77 5.31 9.59
CA LEU A 155 -12.53 4.75 9.02
C LEU A 155 -12.05 5.54 7.78
N ARG A 156 -12.19 6.86 7.86
CA ARG A 156 -11.87 7.82 6.79
C ARG A 156 -11.33 9.11 7.40
N CYS A 157 -10.40 9.72 6.67
CA CYS A 157 -9.91 11.07 6.90
C CYS A 157 -10.22 11.95 5.68
N ASP A 158 -10.11 13.26 5.86
CA ASP A 158 -10.19 14.23 4.77
C ASP A 158 -8.86 14.22 3.99
N ARG A 159 -8.83 13.48 2.88
CA ARG A 159 -7.64 13.30 2.04
C ARG A 159 -7.57 14.33 0.93
N SER A 160 -6.39 14.87 0.69
CA SER A 160 -6.11 15.68 -0.50
C SER A 160 -4.70 15.45 -1.02
N TRP A 161 -4.53 15.71 -2.32
CA TRP A 161 -3.30 15.46 -3.04
C TRP A 161 -2.88 16.71 -3.81
N LYS A 162 -1.58 16.96 -3.88
CA LYS A 162 -1.00 17.85 -4.89
C LYS A 162 0.11 17.12 -5.64
N PHE A 163 0.23 17.42 -6.93
CA PHE A 163 1.33 16.97 -7.76
C PHE A 163 2.09 18.17 -8.28
N ASN A 164 3.37 18.27 -7.96
CA ASN A 164 4.22 19.43 -8.27
C ASN A 164 3.56 20.77 -7.87
N GLY A 165 2.91 20.79 -6.71
CA GLY A 165 2.22 21.97 -6.16
C GLY A 165 0.81 22.22 -6.69
N ALA A 166 0.38 21.59 -7.78
CA ALA A 166 -0.97 21.70 -8.32
C ALA A 166 -1.92 20.69 -7.66
N LYS A 167 -3.18 21.08 -7.40
CA LYS A 167 -4.19 20.16 -6.87
C LYS A 167 -4.33 18.95 -7.80
N HIS A 168 -4.36 17.75 -7.22
CA HIS A 168 -4.51 16.49 -7.94
C HIS A 168 -5.71 15.71 -7.39
N GLU A 169 -6.49 15.09 -8.26
CA GLU A 169 -7.64 14.26 -7.87
C GLU A 169 -7.24 12.79 -7.90
N GLY A 170 -7.55 12.05 -6.83
CA GLY A 170 -7.19 10.65 -6.70
C GLY A 170 -5.70 10.38 -6.44
N ASN A 171 -5.36 9.10 -6.37
CA ASN A 171 -4.07 8.58 -5.95
C ASN A 171 -3.23 8.00 -7.12
N ILE A 172 -3.61 8.29 -8.36
CA ILE A 172 -2.91 7.83 -9.57
C ILE A 172 -2.23 9.03 -10.22
N PHE A 173 -0.90 9.06 -10.19
CA PHE A 173 -0.10 10.19 -10.68
C PHE A 173 0.59 9.81 -11.98
N THR A 174 0.48 10.65 -13.00
CA THR A 174 1.11 10.41 -14.30
C THR A 174 2.27 11.38 -14.53
N PHE A 175 3.47 10.82 -14.66
CA PHE A 175 4.67 11.52 -15.08
C PHE A 175 4.79 11.46 -16.59
N VAL A 176 4.95 12.62 -17.23
CA VAL A 176 5.22 12.73 -18.66
C VAL A 176 6.68 13.10 -18.85
N VAL A 177 7.46 12.17 -19.40
CA VAL A 177 8.87 12.37 -19.71
C VAL A 177 8.99 13.01 -21.09
N SER A 178 9.46 14.25 -21.15
CA SER A 178 9.86 14.91 -22.39
C SER A 178 11.24 14.42 -22.82
N LYS A 179 11.39 14.07 -24.11
CA LYS A 179 12.69 13.77 -24.75
C LYS A 179 13.64 14.96 -24.70
#